data_AF-A0A661Y4P0-F1
#
_entry.id   AF-A0A661Y4P0-F1
#
_cell.length_a   1.000
_cell.length_b   1.000
_cell.length_c   1.000
_cell.angle_alpha   90.00
_cell.angle_beta   90.00
_cell.angle_gamma   90.00
#
_symmetry.space_group_name_H-M   'P 1'
#
loop_
_entity.id
_entity.type
_entity.pdbx_description
1 polymer ?
#
loop_
_entity_poly.entity_id
_entity_poly.type
_entity_poly.pdbx_seq_one_letter_code
_entity_poly.pdbx_strand_id
1 'polypeptide(L)'
;MVRKRNKDRLGNPWPEATTKLVWQKGEVIPSLSPVAWRKDICGSLMKFYEYNNLDSDYGWEIDHIKPESNGGSDDIINLQPLNWKNNADKDDKLNWRCPGKEKY
;
A
#
# COMPACT_ATOMS: atom_id res chain seq x y z
N MET A 1 19.13 5.58 7.44
CA MET A 1 18.06 6.59 7.63
C MET A 1 16.75 5.83 7.82
N VAL A 2 15.86 6.29 8.69
CA VAL A 2 14.55 5.64 8.88
C VAL A 2 13.68 5.97 7.66
N ARG A 3 13.16 4.96 6.98
CA ARG A 3 12.21 5.11 5.87
C ARG A 3 10.98 5.90 6.33
N LYS A 4 10.58 6.90 5.55
CA LYS A 4 9.30 7.59 5.74
C LYS A 4 8.22 6.88 4.93
N ARG A 5 7.52 5.92 5.55
CA ARG A 5 6.38 5.22 4.94
C ARG A 5 5.30 6.22 4.53
N ASN A 6 4.55 5.89 3.48
CA ASN A 6 3.40 6.67 3.01
C ASN A 6 3.74 8.15 2.66
N LYS A 7 4.93 8.37 2.10
CA LYS A 7 5.39 9.68 1.62
C LYS A 7 5.92 9.56 0.20
N ASP A 8 5.91 10.66 -0.53
CA ASP A 8 6.65 10.79 -1.78
C ASP A 8 8.16 10.86 -1.50
N ARG A 9 8.98 10.82 -2.55
CA ARG A 9 10.46 10.91 -2.46
C ARG A 9 10.98 12.21 -1.83
N LEU A 10 10.15 13.25 -1.78
CA LEU A 10 10.48 14.53 -1.15
C LEU A 10 10.07 14.55 0.33
N GLY A 11 9.41 13.50 0.82
CA GLY A 11 8.92 13.38 2.19
C GLY A 11 7.56 14.05 2.43
N ASN A 12 6.84 14.43 1.37
CA ASN A 12 5.51 15.03 1.46
C ASN A 12 4.41 13.96 1.52
N PRO A 13 3.24 14.28 2.09
CA PRO A 13 2.06 13.43 1.92
C PRO A 13 1.64 13.33 0.46
N TRP A 14 1.10 12.19 0.07
CA TRP A 14 0.56 11.98 -1.27
C TRP A 14 -0.63 12.89 -1.56
N PRO A 15 -0.71 13.51 -2.77
CA PRO A 15 -1.90 14.22 -3.20
C PRO A 15 -3.12 13.31 -3.22
N GLU A 16 -4.30 13.86 -2.93
CA GLU A 16 -5.56 13.10 -2.90
C GLU A 16 -5.83 12.35 -4.22
N ALA A 17 -5.51 12.98 -5.36
CA ALA A 17 -5.62 12.36 -6.66
C ALA A 17 -4.75 11.09 -6.78
N THR A 18 -3.50 11.14 -6.29
CA THR A 18 -2.61 9.98 -6.25
C THR A 18 -3.15 8.90 -5.32
N THR A 19 -3.62 9.26 -4.13
CA THR A 19 -4.23 8.31 -3.18
C THR A 19 -5.40 7.57 -3.81
N LYS A 20 -6.28 8.27 -4.55
CA LYS A 20 -7.41 7.66 -5.27
C LYS A 20 -6.96 6.74 -6.40
N LEU A 21 -5.96 7.15 -7.20
CA LEU A 21 -5.42 6.32 -8.27
C LEU A 21 -4.75 5.05 -7.74
N VAL A 22 -3.98 5.16 -6.66
CA VAL A 22 -3.34 4.00 -6.03
C VAL A 22 -4.38 3.08 -5.42
N TRP A 23 -5.39 3.61 -4.73
CA TRP A 23 -6.50 2.82 -4.18
C TRP A 23 -7.16 1.93 -5.23
N GLN A 24 -7.38 2.45 -6.44
CA GLN A 24 -8.01 1.71 -7.53
C GLN A 24 -7.21 0.48 -7.99
N LYS A 25 -5.91 0.40 -7.70
CA LYS A 25 -5.05 -0.77 -8.00
C LYS A 25 -5.31 -1.94 -7.05
N GLY A 26 -5.99 -1.72 -5.92
CA GLY A 26 -6.40 -2.80 -5.02
C GLY A 26 -7.42 -3.73 -5.67
N GLU A 27 -7.41 -5.00 -5.27
CA GLU A 27 -8.32 -6.01 -5.81
C GLU A 27 -9.76 -5.73 -5.33
N VAL A 28 -10.72 -5.77 -6.27
CA VAL A 28 -12.16 -5.66 -5.97
C VAL A 28 -12.64 -6.97 -5.34
N ILE A 29 -13.51 -6.84 -4.33
CA ILE A 29 -14.11 -7.97 -3.64
C ILE A 29 -15.56 -8.09 -4.15
N PRO A 30 -15.96 -9.17 -4.84
CA PRO A 30 -17.28 -9.24 -5.51
C PRO A 30 -18.49 -8.97 -4.62
N SER A 31 -18.40 -9.24 -3.32
CA SER A 31 -19.50 -9.10 -2.36
C SER A 31 -19.46 -7.80 -1.54
N LEU A 32 -18.47 -6.93 -1.73
CA LEU A 32 -18.32 -5.68 -0.97
C LEU A 32 -18.29 -4.46 -1.91
N SER A 33 -18.63 -3.29 -1.37
CA SER A 33 -18.57 -2.05 -2.14
C SER A 33 -17.13 -1.77 -2.60
N PRO A 34 -16.86 -1.70 -3.92
CA PRO A 34 -15.51 -1.49 -4.46
C PRO A 34 -14.97 -0.07 -4.22
N VAL A 35 -15.83 0.85 -3.78
CA VAL A 35 -15.44 2.21 -3.40
C VAL A 35 -14.91 2.21 -1.96
N ALA A 36 -15.53 1.44 -1.08
CA ALA A 36 -15.18 1.40 0.34
C ALA A 36 -14.12 0.34 0.65
N TRP A 37 -14.08 -0.78 -0.08
CA TRP A 37 -13.27 -1.95 0.23
C TRP A 37 -12.40 -2.41 -0.94
N ARG A 38 -11.18 -2.81 -0.60
CA ARG A 38 -10.23 -3.48 -1.50
C ARG A 38 -9.39 -4.50 -0.73
N LYS A 39 -8.74 -5.41 -1.46
CA LYS A 39 -7.61 -6.19 -0.93
C LYS A 39 -6.30 -5.68 -1.50
N ASP A 40 -5.25 -5.73 -0.70
CA ASP A 40 -3.89 -5.52 -1.20
C ASP A 40 -3.37 -6.76 -1.94
N ILE A 41 -2.15 -6.67 -2.48
CA ILE A 41 -1.49 -7.78 -3.16
C ILE A 41 -1.27 -9.02 -2.27
N CYS A 42 -1.37 -8.87 -0.96
CA CYS A 42 -1.25 -9.94 0.04
C CYS A 42 -2.60 -10.53 0.44
N GLY A 43 -3.71 -10.01 -0.09
CA GLY A 43 -5.06 -10.44 0.22
C GLY A 43 -5.62 -9.84 1.51
N SER A 44 -4.88 -8.92 2.16
CA SER A 44 -5.34 -8.25 3.36
C SER A 44 -6.38 -7.20 3.00
N LEU A 45 -7.46 -7.14 3.79
CA LEU A 45 -8.55 -6.19 3.57
C LEU A 45 -8.10 -4.77 3.92
N MET A 46 -8.59 -3.82 3.14
CA MET A 46 -8.37 -2.40 3.33
C MET A 46 -9.71 -1.67 3.17
N LYS A 47 -9.88 -0.57 3.91
CA LYS A 47 -11.00 0.36 3.76
C LYS A 47 -10.49 1.71 3.29
N PHE A 48 -11.13 2.30 2.28
CA PHE A 48 -10.69 3.57 1.70
C PHE A 48 -10.50 4.68 2.75
N TYR A 49 -11.48 4.84 3.64
CA TYR A 49 -11.48 5.88 4.68
C TYR A 49 -10.51 5.63 5.84
N GLU A 50 -9.87 4.46 5.90
CA GLU A 50 -8.84 4.11 6.89
C GLU A 50 -7.43 4.40 6.35
N TYR A 51 -7.32 5.27 5.33
CA TYR A 51 -6.03 5.68 4.78
C TYR A 51 -5.16 6.33 5.86
N ASN A 52 -3.92 5.86 5.98
CA ASN A 52 -2.95 6.29 6.99
C ASN A 52 -3.41 6.07 8.45
N ASN A 53 -4.36 5.17 8.69
CA ASN A 53 -4.77 4.77 10.04
C ASN A 53 -4.03 3.50 10.49
N LEU A 54 -3.06 3.63 11.39
CA LEU A 54 -2.28 2.51 11.90
C LEU A 54 -2.95 1.75 13.06
N ASP A 55 -4.08 2.25 13.56
CA ASP A 55 -4.82 1.64 14.67
C ASP A 55 -5.98 0.75 14.17
N SER A 56 -6.22 0.72 12.86
CA SER A 56 -7.29 -0.04 12.22
C SER A 56 -6.76 -1.29 11.54
N ASP A 57 -7.42 -2.43 11.73
CA ASP A 57 -7.08 -3.66 10.98
C ASP A 57 -7.22 -3.51 9.47
N TYR A 58 -7.99 -2.51 9.01
CA TYR A 58 -8.24 -2.21 7.60
C TYR A 58 -7.50 -0.97 7.11
N GLY A 59 -6.61 -0.43 7.93
CA GLY A 59 -5.79 0.69 7.55
C GLY A 59 -4.82 0.35 6.42
N TRP A 60 -4.51 1.34 5.61
CA TRP A 60 -3.66 1.15 4.45
C TRP A 60 -2.86 2.40 4.11
N GLU A 61 -1.79 2.19 3.39
CA GLU A 61 -0.84 3.21 2.97
C GLU A 61 -0.47 3.00 1.51
N ILE A 62 0.11 4.03 0.90
CA ILE A 62 0.77 3.92 -0.40
C ILE A 62 2.20 3.40 -0.18
N ASP A 63 2.54 2.31 -0.86
CA ASP A 63 3.86 1.69 -0.87
C ASP A 63 4.49 1.74 -2.26
N HIS A 64 5.82 1.91 -2.32
CA HIS A 64 6.59 1.73 -3.54
C HIS A 64 6.91 0.25 -3.76
N ILE A 65 6.41 -0.34 -4.85
CA ILE A 65 6.69 -1.73 -5.26
C ILE A 65 8.20 -1.98 -5.25
N LYS A 66 8.95 -1.18 -6.00
CA LYS A 66 10.40 -1.07 -5.88
C LYS A 66 10.71 0.05 -4.88
N PRO A 67 11.35 -0.23 -3.74
CA PRO A 67 11.67 0.80 -2.73
C PRO A 67 12.53 1.94 -3.31
N GLU A 68 12.35 3.15 -2.78
CA GLU A 68 13.14 4.34 -3.16
C GLU A 68 14.64 4.11 -2.98
N SER A 69 15.04 3.46 -1.88
CA SER A 69 16.43 3.09 -1.58
C SER A 69 17.10 2.22 -2.66
N ASN A 70 16.29 1.58 -3.51
CA ASN A 70 16.76 0.78 -4.64
C ASN A 70 16.51 1.48 -6.00
N GLY A 71 16.21 2.78 -6.00
CA GLY A 71 15.91 3.56 -7.20
C GLY A 71 14.52 3.29 -7.76
N GLY A 72 13.52 3.15 -6.88
CA GLY A 72 12.10 3.22 -7.26
C GLY A 72 11.64 4.66 -7.47
N SER A 73 10.69 4.88 -8.38
CA SER A 73 10.11 6.20 -8.66
C SER A 73 8.76 6.39 -7.96
N ASP A 74 8.30 7.64 -7.87
CA ASP A 74 6.94 8.00 -7.43
C ASP A 74 5.89 7.85 -8.54
N ASP A 75 6.27 7.26 -9.67
CA ASP A 75 5.34 7.04 -10.78
C ASP A 75 4.24 6.07 -10.36
N ILE A 76 3.00 6.33 -10.77
CA ILE A 76 1.83 5.53 -10.39
C ILE A 76 1.99 4.03 -10.68
N ILE A 77 2.82 3.67 -11.66
CA ILE A 77 3.14 2.28 -11.98
C ILE A 77 3.91 1.58 -10.86
N ASN A 78 4.78 2.29 -10.15
CA ASN A 78 5.58 1.79 -9.03
C ASN A 78 4.88 1.91 -7.68
N LEU A 79 3.70 2.53 -7.60
CA LEU A 79 2.95 2.69 -6.36
C LEU A 79 1.88 1.60 -6.21
N GLN A 80 1.63 1.11 -5.00
CA GLN A 80 0.57 0.15 -4.72
C GLN A 80 -0.12 0.45 -3.38
N PRO A 81 -1.42 0.14 -3.25
CA PRO A 81 -2.08 0.17 -1.96
C PRO A 81 -1.66 -1.09 -1.18
N LEU A 82 -1.23 -0.91 0.06
CA LEU A 82 -0.80 -2.00 0.91
C LEU A 82 -1.38 -1.81 2.31
N ASN A 83 -1.87 -2.88 2.93
CA ASN A 83 -2.28 -2.81 4.32
C ASN A 83 -1.08 -2.36 5.17
N TRP A 84 -1.30 -1.51 6.16
CA TRP A 84 -0.20 -0.87 6.89
C TRP A 84 0.72 -1.90 7.59
N LYS A 85 0.17 -3.05 8.03
CA LYS A 85 0.95 -4.14 8.65
C LYS A 85 1.89 -4.77 7.62
N ASN A 86 1.40 -4.98 6.40
CA ASN A 86 2.18 -5.51 5.29
C ASN A 86 3.24 -4.50 4.81
N ASN A 87 2.91 -3.21 4.76
CA ASN A 87 3.89 -2.15 4.45
C ASN A 87 4.99 -2.06 5.52
N ALA A 88 4.62 -2.21 6.80
CA ALA A 88 5.57 -2.25 7.91
C ALA A 88 6.52 -3.46 7.81
N ASP A 89 6.00 -4.64 7.44
CA ASP A 89 6.83 -5.84 7.25
C ASP A 89 7.71 -5.76 5.99
N LYS A 90 7.20 -5.16 4.91
CA LYS A 90 7.95 -4.95 3.67
C LYS A 90 9.15 -4.04 3.88
N ASP A 91 8.93 -2.87 4.47
CA ASP A 91 9.95 -1.84 4.62
C ASP A 91 10.72 -1.63 3.29
N ASP A 92 12.04 -1.52 3.33
CA ASP A 92 12.89 -1.33 2.12
C ASP A 92 13.36 -2.64 1.46
N LYS A 93 12.75 -3.77 1.80
CA LYS A 93 13.13 -5.07 1.25
C LYS A 93 12.70 -5.17 -0.23
N LEU A 94 13.69 -5.31 -1.12
CA LEU A 94 13.45 -5.48 -2.57
C LEU A 94 12.78 -6.82 -2.91
N ASN A 95 13.20 -7.90 -2.25
CA ASN A 95 12.71 -9.26 -2.49
C ASN A 95 11.64 -9.69 -1.48
N TRP A 96 10.84 -8.73 -1.02
CA TRP A 96 9.80 -8.99 -0.04
C TRP A 96 8.68 -9.87 -0.61
N ARG A 97 8.11 -10.71 0.24
CA ARG A 97 6.96 -11.55 -0.08
C ARG A 97 5.89 -11.34 0.97
N CYS A 98 4.64 -11.36 0.53
CA CYS A 98 3.49 -11.28 1.40
C CYS A 98 3.53 -12.35 2.50
N PRO A 99 3.39 -11.98 3.78
CA PRO A 99 3.30 -12.93 4.88
C PRO A 99 2.17 -13.94 4.63
N GLY A 100 2.46 -15.23 4.79
CA GLY A 100 1.43 -16.29 4.70
C GLY A 100 0.96 -16.67 3.29
N LYS A 101 1.47 -16.07 2.21
CA LYS A 101 1.13 -16.47 0.82
C LYS A 101 1.93 -17.68 0.28
N GLU A 102 2.56 -18.48 1.13
CA GLU A 102 3.40 -19.60 0.69
C GLU A 102 2.69 -20.93 0.42
N LYS A 103 1.35 -21.03 0.51
CA LYS A 103 0.67 -22.31 0.28
C LYS A 103 -0.71 -22.14 -0.34
N TYR A 104 -0.80 -22.21 -1.67
CA TYR A 104 -1.81 -22.97 -2.41
C TYR A 104 -1.22 -23.40 -3.76
#